data_AF-A0A973FWC9-F1
#
_entry.id   AF-A0A973FWC9-F1
#
_cell.length_a   1.000
_cell.length_b   1.000
_cell.length_c   1.000
_cell.angle_alpha   90.00
_cell.angle_beta   90.00
_cell.angle_gamma   90.00
#
_symmetry.space_group_name_H-M   'P 1'
#
loop_
_entity.id
_entity.type
_entity.pdbx_description
1 polymer ?
#
loop_
_entity_poly.entity_id
_entity_poly.type
_entity_poly.pdbx_seq_one_letter_code
_entity_poly.pdbx_strand_id
1 'polypeptide(L)'
;FIAFRTSKPTAATGVYVDSNFTPGYAASNDNKTTTVVYFPIPMDAANAKTTIKAFARDAAGNESMISIPCLIKEKKFRADKMNLNDAFLQQKMPEFQVMVPSLRGKTPLETFIYVNGQMRSDNFRTIQSFCQKSSPTKLWDGTFLRMSNASPMALFGDKRTYVVGSNAVGESVHGGVDLASTMHAPIEAANNGIVVFAGALGIYGNAVIIDHGQGLSSLYSHLSSINTTVGKTVKKQELIGYSGLSGLAGGDHLHFSILVGGQFVNPQEWWDPHWINDNVNKKMVF
;
A
#
# COMPACT_ATOMS: atom_id res chain seq x y z
N PHE A 1 1.49 -14.85 -1.89
CA PHE A 1 1.38 -15.61 -0.64
C PHE A 1 1.93 -17.00 -0.84
N ILE A 2 2.74 -17.47 0.11
CA ILE A 2 3.14 -18.88 0.25
C ILE A 2 3.05 -19.27 1.71
N ALA A 3 2.99 -20.56 1.97
CA ALA A 3 3.30 -21.09 3.28
C ALA A 3 4.08 -22.41 3.18
N PHE A 4 5.01 -22.59 4.11
CA PHE A 4 5.98 -23.68 4.09
C PHE A 4 6.44 -24.02 5.50
N ARG A 5 7.01 -25.22 5.65
CA ARG A 5 7.58 -25.70 6.91
C ARG A 5 9.07 -25.90 6.74
N THR A 6 9.81 -25.68 7.83
CA THR A 6 11.23 -25.98 7.90
C THR A 6 11.42 -27.29 8.66
N SER A 7 12.41 -28.10 8.26
CA SER A 7 12.72 -29.36 8.94
C SER A 7 13.43 -29.17 10.28
N LYS A 8 13.96 -27.97 10.54
CA LYS A 8 14.67 -27.57 11.74
C LYS A 8 14.19 -26.19 12.22
N PRO A 9 14.39 -25.85 13.51
CA PRO A 9 14.14 -24.50 14.02
C PRO A 9 14.94 -23.43 13.25
N THR A 10 14.33 -22.28 13.03
CA THR A 10 14.91 -21.16 12.26
C THR A 10 14.83 -19.87 13.04
N ALA A 11 15.85 -19.03 12.90
CA ALA A 11 15.89 -17.68 13.47
C ALA A 11 15.22 -16.66 12.53
N ALA A 12 15.28 -16.89 11.22
CA ALA A 12 14.59 -16.07 10.23
C ALA A 12 14.04 -16.94 9.10
N THR A 13 12.86 -16.57 8.60
CA THR A 13 12.27 -17.16 7.41
C THR A 13 11.63 -16.07 6.58
N GLY A 14 11.42 -16.33 5.29
CA GLY A 14 10.74 -15.38 4.41
C GLY A 14 10.83 -15.75 2.95
N VAL A 15 10.58 -14.75 2.10
CA VAL A 15 10.64 -14.89 0.64
C VAL A 15 11.51 -13.78 0.07
N TYR A 16 12.40 -14.16 -0.84
CA TYR A 16 13.02 -13.23 -1.76
C TYR A 16 12.24 -13.19 -3.07
N VAL A 17 11.90 -11.99 -3.51
CA VAL A 17 11.57 -11.71 -4.91
C VAL A 17 12.72 -10.90 -5.48
N ASP A 18 13.53 -11.54 -6.31
CA ASP A 18 14.86 -11.08 -6.71
C ASP A 18 15.71 -10.75 -5.47
N SER A 19 16.06 -9.48 -5.25
CA SER A 19 16.81 -9.03 -4.07
C SER A 19 15.92 -8.56 -2.90
N ASN A 20 14.61 -8.44 -3.10
CA ASN A 20 13.69 -7.91 -2.10
C ASN A 20 13.24 -9.00 -1.14
N PHE A 21 13.62 -8.87 0.13
CA PHE A 21 13.22 -9.77 1.20
C PHE A 21 11.90 -9.37 1.84
N THR A 22 10.99 -10.33 2.00
CA THR A 22 9.78 -10.19 2.82
C THR A 22 9.80 -11.21 3.96
N PRO A 23 9.71 -10.78 5.23
CA PRO A 23 9.77 -11.69 6.37
C PRO A 23 8.55 -12.61 6.43
N GLY A 24 8.78 -13.83 6.87
CA GLY A 24 7.73 -14.81 7.16
C GLY A 24 7.28 -14.75 8.62
N TYR A 25 6.04 -15.16 8.84
CA TYR A 25 5.40 -15.16 10.15
C TYR A 25 5.00 -16.58 10.52
N ALA A 26 5.15 -16.93 11.80
CA ALA A 26 4.69 -18.21 12.29
C ALA A 26 3.17 -18.22 12.38
N ALA A 27 2.54 -19.25 11.78
CA ALA A 27 1.14 -19.58 11.98
C ALA A 27 1.05 -21.03 12.50
N SER A 28 0.18 -21.26 13.46
CA SER A 28 -0.09 -22.60 13.97
C SER A 28 -1.32 -23.17 13.27
N ASN A 29 -1.17 -24.35 12.65
CA ASN A 29 -2.30 -25.16 12.18
C ASN A 29 -2.04 -26.61 12.59
N ASP A 30 -3.00 -27.27 13.23
CA ASP A 30 -2.91 -28.67 13.70
C ASP A 30 -1.62 -29.02 14.48
N ASN A 31 -1.26 -28.21 15.48
CA ASN A 31 -0.05 -28.35 16.30
C ASN A 31 1.29 -28.33 15.53
N LYS A 32 1.29 -27.91 14.26
CA LYS A 32 2.49 -27.72 13.45
C LYS A 32 2.70 -26.24 13.16
N THR A 33 3.91 -25.75 13.44
CA THR A 33 4.32 -24.40 13.06
C THR A 33 4.59 -24.34 11.57
N THR A 34 3.87 -23.49 10.86
CA THR A 34 4.05 -23.20 9.45
C THR A 34 4.47 -21.75 9.29
N THR A 35 5.47 -21.47 8.48
CA THR A 35 5.80 -20.11 8.06
C THR A 35 4.82 -19.68 6.98
N VAL A 36 4.17 -18.53 7.17
CA VAL A 36 3.32 -17.89 6.18
C VAL A 36 3.95 -16.59 5.71
N VAL A 37 3.90 -16.31 4.41
CA VAL A 37 4.51 -15.12 3.82
C VAL A 37 3.57 -14.53 2.77
N TYR A 38 3.04 -13.33 3.04
CA TYR A 38 2.51 -12.45 2.00
C TYR A 38 3.69 -11.66 1.45
N PHE A 39 3.88 -11.64 0.14
CA PHE A 39 4.97 -10.92 -0.50
C PHE A 39 4.47 -10.22 -1.77
N PRO A 40 4.99 -9.02 -2.07
CA PRO A 40 4.64 -8.27 -3.26
C PRO A 40 5.38 -8.81 -4.49
N ILE A 41 4.78 -8.67 -5.67
CA ILE A 41 5.46 -8.83 -6.95
C ILE A 41 5.67 -7.43 -7.55
N PRO A 42 6.89 -7.05 -7.95
CA PRO A 42 7.14 -5.76 -8.61
C PRO A 42 6.25 -5.55 -9.84
N MET A 43 5.83 -4.30 -10.09
CA MET A 43 4.96 -3.98 -11.24
C MET A 43 5.63 -4.24 -12.59
N ASP A 44 6.96 -4.23 -12.64
CA ASP A 44 7.81 -4.51 -13.80
C ASP A 44 8.31 -5.96 -13.84
N ALA A 45 7.81 -6.82 -12.95
CA ALA A 45 8.17 -8.24 -12.92
C ALA A 45 7.79 -8.93 -14.25
N ALA A 46 8.69 -9.78 -14.72
CA ALA A 46 8.53 -10.53 -15.97
C ALA A 46 8.96 -11.97 -15.77
N ASN A 47 8.26 -12.91 -16.40
CA ASN A 47 8.47 -14.36 -16.20
C ASN A 47 9.92 -14.81 -16.43
N ALA A 48 10.59 -14.23 -17.43
CA ALA A 48 11.96 -14.59 -17.78
C ALA A 48 13.03 -14.00 -16.85
N LYS A 49 12.66 -13.05 -15.98
CA LYS A 49 13.61 -12.23 -15.21
C LYS A 49 13.44 -12.31 -13.71
N THR A 50 12.21 -12.50 -13.24
CA THR A 50 11.89 -12.44 -11.82
C THR A 50 11.99 -13.83 -11.19
N THR A 51 12.71 -13.90 -10.07
CA THR A 51 12.94 -15.12 -9.30
C THR A 51 12.28 -15.02 -7.94
N ILE A 52 11.66 -16.11 -7.49
CA ILE A 52 11.03 -16.20 -6.17
C ILE A 52 11.69 -17.34 -5.41
N LYS A 53 12.21 -17.06 -4.22
CA LYS A 53 12.89 -18.04 -3.38
C LYS A 53 12.34 -18.03 -1.96
N ALA A 54 11.94 -19.19 -1.44
CA ALA A 54 11.73 -19.36 -0.01
C ALA A 54 13.09 -19.36 0.69
N PHE A 55 13.18 -18.69 1.84
CA PHE A 55 14.42 -18.51 2.60
C PHE A 55 14.24 -18.95 4.04
N ALA A 56 15.30 -19.57 4.59
CA ALA A 56 15.43 -19.90 5.98
C ALA A 56 16.87 -19.66 6.45
N ARG A 57 17.03 -19.11 7.66
CA ARG A 57 18.31 -19.00 8.37
C ARG A 57 18.17 -19.56 9.77
N ASP A 58 19.12 -20.39 10.21
CA ASP A 58 19.16 -20.91 11.59
C ASP A 58 19.85 -19.93 12.56
N ALA A 59 19.89 -20.28 13.85
CA ALA A 59 20.51 -19.45 14.89
C ALA A 59 22.04 -19.37 14.78
N ALA A 60 22.68 -20.31 14.07
CA ALA A 60 24.12 -20.31 13.81
C ALA A 60 24.48 -19.51 12.55
N GLY A 61 23.48 -18.99 11.82
CA GLY A 61 23.68 -18.20 10.60
C GLY A 61 23.72 -19.02 9.32
N ASN A 62 23.47 -20.34 9.36
CA ASN A 62 23.40 -21.14 8.14
C ASN A 62 22.12 -20.81 7.37
N GLU A 63 22.25 -20.64 6.06
CA GLU A 63 21.15 -20.24 5.18
C GLU A 63 20.78 -21.36 4.20
N SER A 64 19.49 -21.42 3.88
CA SER A 64 18.96 -22.27 2.82
C SER A 64 17.92 -21.49 2.01
N MET A 65 17.95 -21.70 0.68
CA MET A 65 16.99 -21.11 -0.24
C MET A 65 16.47 -22.16 -1.21
N ILE A 66 15.16 -22.13 -1.49
CA ILE A 66 14.52 -23.00 -2.49
C ILE A 66 13.76 -22.12 -3.49
N SER A 67 14.01 -22.32 -4.77
CA SER A 67 13.27 -21.64 -5.84
C SER A 67 11.82 -22.14 -5.87
N ILE A 68 10.89 -21.18 -5.92
CA ILE A 68 9.47 -21.46 -6.02
C ILE A 68 9.06 -21.33 -7.48
N PRO A 69 8.69 -22.43 -8.16
CA PRO A 69 8.22 -22.35 -9.52
C PRO A 69 6.93 -21.53 -9.57
N CYS A 70 6.91 -20.52 -10.44
CA CYS A 70 5.75 -19.67 -10.63
C CYS A 70 5.66 -19.23 -12.09
N LEU A 71 4.44 -18.91 -12.52
CA LEU A 71 4.18 -18.21 -13.77
C LEU A 71 3.88 -16.75 -13.45
N ILE A 72 4.75 -15.84 -13.90
CA ILE A 72 4.53 -14.40 -13.74
C ILE A 72 3.88 -13.87 -15.01
N LYS A 73 2.64 -13.42 -14.87
CA LYS A 73 1.90 -12.78 -15.96
C LYS A 73 2.24 -11.29 -15.98
N GLU A 74 2.91 -10.86 -17.03
CA GLU A 74 3.18 -9.44 -17.25
C GLU A 74 1.86 -8.66 -17.37
N LYS A 75 1.78 -7.53 -16.67
CA LYS A 75 0.61 -6.65 -16.67
C LYS A 75 0.95 -5.33 -17.32
N LYS A 76 0.15 -4.92 -18.31
CA LYS A 76 0.19 -3.56 -18.85
C LYS A 76 -0.67 -2.65 -17.97
N PHE A 77 -0.10 -1.55 -17.52
CA PHE A 77 -0.79 -0.53 -16.75
C PHE A 77 -1.12 0.67 -17.64
N ARG A 78 -2.20 1.40 -17.28
CA ARG A 78 -2.59 2.62 -17.98
C ARG A 78 -1.47 3.67 -17.83
N ALA A 79 -1.30 4.48 -18.86
CA ALA A 79 -0.36 5.59 -18.87
C ALA A 79 -1.06 6.84 -19.40
N ASP A 80 -1.09 7.89 -18.59
CA ASP A 80 -1.81 9.13 -18.88
C ASP A 80 -0.89 10.35 -18.74
N LYS A 81 -1.12 11.35 -19.58
CA LYS A 81 -0.51 12.68 -19.44
C LYS A 81 -1.44 13.59 -18.66
N MET A 82 -0.94 14.12 -17.55
CA MET A 82 -1.67 15.01 -16.66
C MET A 82 -1.27 16.45 -16.95
N ASN A 83 -2.15 17.21 -17.60
CA ASN A 83 -1.95 18.64 -17.83
C ASN A 83 -2.07 19.39 -16.50
N LEU A 84 -0.97 19.94 -16.00
CA LEU A 84 -0.98 20.82 -14.84
C LEU A 84 -1.46 22.20 -15.27
N ASN A 85 -2.70 22.53 -14.91
CA ASN A 85 -3.22 23.87 -15.12
C ASN A 85 -2.87 24.79 -13.94
N ASP A 86 -2.83 26.09 -14.20
CA ASP A 86 -2.49 27.08 -13.18
C ASP A 86 -3.49 27.07 -12.03
N ALA A 87 -4.78 26.82 -12.30
CA ALA A 87 -5.82 26.77 -11.27
C ALA A 87 -5.52 25.70 -10.20
N PHE A 88 -5.15 24.49 -10.62
CA PHE A 88 -4.78 23.39 -9.72
C PHE A 88 -3.52 23.73 -8.92
N LEU A 89 -2.49 24.25 -9.58
CA LEU A 89 -1.24 24.63 -8.92
C LEU A 89 -1.48 25.71 -7.86
N GLN A 90 -2.22 26.76 -8.21
CA GLN A 90 -2.55 27.85 -7.29
C GLN A 90 -3.46 27.38 -6.14
N GLN A 91 -4.35 26.43 -6.40
CA GLN A 91 -5.21 25.86 -5.37
C GLN A 91 -4.44 25.00 -4.36
N LYS A 92 -3.45 24.22 -4.81
CA LYS A 92 -2.84 23.16 -3.98
C LYS A 92 -1.48 23.51 -3.41
N MET A 93 -0.64 24.20 -4.19
CA MET A 93 0.75 24.43 -3.80
C MET A 93 0.94 25.31 -2.56
N PRO A 94 0.10 26.33 -2.28
CA PRO A 94 0.25 27.16 -1.09
C PRO A 94 0.25 26.37 0.23
N GLU A 95 -0.57 25.32 0.35
CA GLU A 95 -0.59 24.43 1.52
C GLU A 95 0.79 23.82 1.79
N PHE A 96 1.45 23.33 0.74
CA PHE A 96 2.78 22.71 0.84
C PHE A 96 3.89 23.73 1.12
N GLN A 97 3.75 24.97 0.64
CA GLN A 97 4.69 26.06 0.95
C GLN A 97 4.66 26.47 2.42
N VAL A 98 3.48 26.42 3.04
CA VAL A 98 3.34 26.66 4.48
C VAL A 98 3.92 25.50 5.28
N MET A 99 3.60 24.26 4.87
CA MET A 99 4.03 23.03 5.55
C MET A 99 5.54 22.80 5.49
N VAL A 100 6.20 23.16 4.39
CA VAL A 100 7.63 22.91 4.18
C VAL A 100 8.39 24.25 4.13
N PRO A 101 9.17 24.61 5.18
CA PRO A 101 9.84 25.90 5.25
C PRO A 101 10.73 26.23 4.05
N SER A 102 11.40 25.23 3.45
CA SER A 102 12.27 25.41 2.28
C SER A 102 11.52 25.74 0.98
N LEU A 103 10.19 25.59 0.95
CA LEU A 103 9.35 25.93 -0.21
C LEU A 103 8.75 27.34 -0.13
N ARG A 104 8.94 28.06 0.98
CA ARG A 104 8.45 29.45 1.12
C ARG A 104 9.07 30.35 0.06
N GLY A 105 8.23 31.07 -0.67
CA GLY A 105 8.65 31.97 -1.76
C GLY A 105 8.99 31.28 -3.09
N LYS A 106 8.87 29.94 -3.18
CA LYS A 106 8.98 29.22 -4.45
C LYS A 106 7.75 29.45 -5.32
N THR A 107 7.90 29.30 -6.63
CA THR A 107 6.76 29.29 -7.54
C THR A 107 5.89 28.05 -7.30
N PRO A 108 4.60 28.07 -7.70
CA PRO A 108 3.75 26.88 -7.64
C PRO A 108 4.32 25.69 -8.41
N LEU A 109 4.96 25.92 -9.57
CA LEU A 109 5.57 24.84 -10.35
C LEU A 109 6.79 24.22 -9.64
N GLU A 110 7.70 25.04 -9.11
CA GLU A 110 8.84 24.53 -8.32
C GLU A 110 8.37 23.75 -7.09
N THR A 111 7.31 24.25 -6.43
CA THR A 111 6.68 23.57 -5.30
C THR A 111 6.13 22.21 -5.73
N PHE A 112 5.43 22.16 -6.86
CA PHE A 112 4.87 20.91 -7.40
C PHE A 112 5.97 19.90 -7.71
N ILE A 113 7.07 20.31 -8.34
CA ILE A 113 8.18 19.41 -8.67
C ILE A 113 8.77 18.79 -7.41
N TYR A 114 8.97 19.58 -6.35
CA TYR A 114 9.42 19.06 -5.05
C TYR A 114 8.39 18.10 -4.43
N VAL A 115 7.11 18.48 -4.43
CA VAL A 115 6.02 17.68 -3.86
C VAL A 115 5.86 16.35 -4.59
N ASN A 116 5.89 16.35 -5.92
CA ASN A 116 5.72 15.15 -6.72
C ASN A 116 6.97 14.24 -6.71
N GLY A 117 8.17 14.80 -6.51
CA GLY A 117 9.42 14.05 -6.43
C GLY A 117 9.81 13.69 -4.99
N GLN A 118 10.43 14.65 -4.30
CA GLN A 118 11.05 14.42 -2.98
C GLN A 118 10.01 14.07 -1.91
N MET A 119 8.96 14.86 -1.76
CA MET A 119 7.96 14.62 -0.71
C MET A 119 7.24 13.28 -0.91
N ARG A 120 6.93 12.92 -2.17
CA ARG A 120 6.35 11.61 -2.50
C ARG A 120 7.26 10.46 -2.05
N SER A 121 8.56 10.55 -2.30
CA SER A 121 9.56 9.57 -1.85
C SER A 121 9.62 9.50 -0.31
N ASP A 122 9.60 10.64 0.36
CA ASP A 122 9.61 10.73 1.82
C ASP A 122 8.35 10.13 2.45
N ASN A 123 7.19 10.41 1.85
CA ASN A 123 5.91 9.85 2.28
C ASN A 123 5.88 8.32 2.06
N PHE A 124 6.41 7.82 0.94
CA PHE A 124 6.56 6.37 0.72
C PHE A 124 7.38 5.75 1.85
N ARG A 125 8.57 6.28 2.14
CA ARG A 125 9.44 5.75 3.19
C ARG A 125 8.77 5.78 4.56
N THR A 126 8.03 6.84 4.85
CA THR A 126 7.25 6.99 6.08
C THR A 126 6.19 5.89 6.18
N ILE A 127 5.37 5.69 5.14
CA ILE A 127 4.34 4.64 5.09
C ILE A 127 4.97 3.26 5.24
N GLN A 128 6.06 2.99 4.52
CA GLN A 128 6.78 1.73 4.59
C GLN A 128 7.27 1.43 6.01
N SER A 129 7.77 2.44 6.74
CA SER A 129 8.26 2.27 8.11
C SER A 129 7.16 1.85 9.11
N PHE A 130 5.91 2.27 8.88
CA PHE A 130 4.77 1.80 9.66
C PHE A 130 4.38 0.38 9.26
N CYS A 131 4.27 0.11 7.96
CA CYS A 131 3.80 -1.19 7.44
C CYS A 131 4.79 -2.34 7.64
N GLN A 132 6.08 -2.05 7.83
CA GLN A 132 7.10 -3.05 8.17
C GLN A 132 7.01 -3.52 9.63
N LYS A 133 6.36 -2.74 10.51
CA LYS A 133 6.13 -3.09 11.92
C LYS A 133 4.73 -3.68 12.06
N SER A 134 4.59 -4.95 11.72
CA SER A 134 3.30 -5.64 11.70
C SER A 134 3.18 -6.66 12.83
N SER A 135 1.95 -6.84 13.34
CA SER A 135 1.61 -7.93 14.25
C SER A 135 2.03 -9.28 13.67
N PRO A 136 2.61 -10.19 14.47
CA PRO A 136 2.95 -11.53 13.98
C PRO A 136 1.72 -12.40 13.72
N THR A 137 0.55 -12.02 14.25
CA THR A 137 -0.70 -12.77 14.11
C THR A 137 -1.57 -12.19 13.00
N LYS A 138 -2.33 -13.05 12.32
CA LYS A 138 -3.35 -12.63 11.34
C LYS A 138 -4.53 -11.97 12.07
N LEU A 139 -4.86 -10.73 11.71
CA LEU A 139 -5.98 -9.99 12.32
C LEU A 139 -7.20 -9.90 11.39
N TRP A 140 -6.98 -9.86 10.08
CA TRP A 140 -8.05 -9.76 9.08
C TRP A 140 -8.85 -11.06 8.93
N ASP A 141 -10.10 -10.94 8.46
CA ASP A 141 -10.96 -12.07 8.16
C ASP A 141 -11.83 -11.85 6.90
N GLY A 142 -11.88 -12.88 6.05
CA GLY A 142 -12.55 -12.87 4.75
C GLY A 142 -12.05 -11.78 3.80
N THR A 143 -12.92 -11.40 2.87
CA THR A 143 -12.64 -10.38 1.84
C THR A 143 -12.54 -8.98 2.43
N PHE A 144 -11.64 -8.17 1.87
CA PHE A 144 -11.54 -6.75 2.21
C PHE A 144 -12.66 -5.97 1.54
N LEU A 145 -13.19 -4.99 2.24
CA LEU A 145 -14.23 -4.14 1.68
C LEU A 145 -13.64 -3.02 0.82
N ARG A 146 -14.34 -2.74 -0.25
CA ARG A 146 -14.20 -1.53 -1.04
C ARG A 146 -15.15 -0.47 -0.49
N MET A 147 -14.80 0.81 -0.61
CA MET A 147 -15.72 1.91 -0.31
C MET A 147 -17.06 1.72 -1.05
N SER A 148 -18.15 1.75 -0.28
CA SER A 148 -19.53 1.60 -0.76
C SER A 148 -19.93 2.78 -1.64
N ASN A 149 -20.77 2.55 -2.65
CA ASN A 149 -21.34 3.59 -3.52
C ASN A 149 -20.29 4.53 -4.15
N ALA A 150 -19.11 3.99 -4.48
CA ALA A 150 -18.02 4.76 -5.06
C ALA A 150 -17.69 4.32 -6.48
N SER A 151 -17.27 5.27 -7.31
CA SER A 151 -16.77 5.05 -8.68
C SER A 151 -15.24 5.15 -8.71
N PRO A 152 -14.52 4.27 -9.44
CA PRO A 152 -13.08 4.37 -9.57
C PRO A 152 -12.69 5.54 -10.49
N MET A 153 -11.80 6.42 -10.02
CA MET A 153 -11.26 7.55 -10.77
C MET A 153 -9.85 7.27 -11.30
N ALA A 154 -9.08 6.49 -10.55
CA ALA A 154 -7.77 5.99 -10.96
C ALA A 154 -7.50 4.62 -10.36
N LEU A 155 -6.68 3.83 -11.05
CA LEU A 155 -6.38 2.44 -10.69
C LEU A 155 -4.94 2.30 -10.22
N PHE A 156 -4.66 1.18 -9.57
CA PHE A 156 -3.32 0.84 -9.13
C PHE A 156 -2.39 0.63 -10.33
N GLY A 157 -1.20 1.20 -10.22
CA GLY A 157 -0.15 1.12 -11.23
C GLY A 157 -0.31 2.09 -12.39
N ASP A 158 -1.36 2.94 -12.39
CA ASP A 158 -1.50 4.01 -13.39
C ASP A 158 -0.25 4.88 -13.39
N LYS A 159 0.37 4.99 -14.57
CA LYS A 159 1.55 5.84 -14.80
C LYS A 159 1.07 7.22 -15.20
N ARG A 160 1.50 8.24 -14.48
CA ARG A 160 1.15 9.65 -14.73
C ARG A 160 2.41 10.41 -15.11
N THR A 161 2.40 11.04 -16.29
CA THR A 161 3.42 12.04 -16.67
C THR A 161 2.79 13.43 -16.56
N TYR A 162 3.29 14.27 -15.67
CA TYR A 162 2.79 15.63 -15.48
C TYR A 162 3.45 16.58 -16.47
N VAL A 163 2.65 17.40 -17.14
CA VAL A 163 3.12 18.32 -18.19
C VAL A 163 2.63 19.75 -17.95
N VAL A 164 3.46 20.73 -18.31
CA VAL A 164 3.11 22.15 -18.43
C VAL A 164 3.33 22.54 -19.89
N GLY A 165 2.26 22.83 -20.61
CA GLY A 165 2.30 22.90 -22.08
C GLY A 165 2.78 21.57 -22.66
N SER A 166 3.87 21.60 -23.43
CA SER A 166 4.47 20.40 -24.04
C SER A 166 5.59 19.76 -23.19
N ASN A 167 5.97 20.38 -22.07
CA ASN A 167 7.14 19.98 -21.29
C ASN A 167 6.74 19.06 -20.13
N ALA A 168 7.38 17.89 -20.05
CA ALA A 168 7.24 17.00 -18.90
C ALA A 168 8.00 17.57 -17.70
N VAL A 169 7.33 17.66 -16.55
CA VAL A 169 7.89 18.23 -15.31
C VAL A 169 7.93 17.24 -14.14
N GLY A 170 7.40 16.03 -14.34
CA GLY A 170 7.51 14.96 -13.36
C GLY A 170 6.70 13.73 -13.75
N GLU A 171 6.96 12.63 -13.05
CA GLU A 171 6.24 11.37 -13.25
C GLU A 171 5.81 10.81 -11.89
N SER A 172 4.82 9.94 -11.89
CA SER A 172 4.44 9.15 -10.72
C SER A 172 3.75 7.86 -11.15
N VAL A 173 3.80 6.86 -10.27
CA VAL A 173 3.00 5.64 -10.39
C VAL A 173 1.99 5.63 -9.25
N HIS A 174 0.75 5.31 -9.57
CA HIS A 174 -0.34 5.34 -8.61
C HIS A 174 -0.31 4.10 -7.70
N GLY A 175 -0.03 4.30 -6.41
CA GLY A 175 0.11 3.24 -5.40
C GLY A 175 -1.21 2.71 -4.81
N GLY A 176 -2.35 3.02 -5.42
CA GLY A 176 -3.66 2.68 -4.84
C GLY A 176 -4.78 2.79 -5.87
N VAL A 177 -6.01 2.92 -5.39
CA VAL A 177 -7.19 3.18 -6.20
C VAL A 177 -7.87 4.42 -5.64
N ASP A 178 -8.20 5.35 -6.53
CA ASP A 178 -8.93 6.57 -6.18
C ASP A 178 -10.42 6.29 -6.36
N LEU A 179 -11.20 6.47 -5.30
CA LEU A 179 -12.62 6.14 -5.21
C LEU A 179 -13.43 7.39 -4.85
N ALA A 180 -14.25 7.88 -5.79
CA ALA A 180 -15.10 9.04 -5.57
C ALA A 180 -16.54 8.62 -5.28
N SER A 181 -17.19 9.32 -4.35
CA SER A 181 -18.61 9.16 -4.01
C SER A 181 -19.22 10.54 -3.74
N THR A 182 -20.34 10.62 -3.02
CA THR A 182 -20.84 11.89 -2.48
C THR A 182 -19.80 12.52 -1.55
N MET A 183 -19.71 13.85 -1.56
CA MET A 183 -18.76 14.59 -0.72
C MET A 183 -18.87 14.20 0.76
N HIS A 184 -17.72 14.08 1.44
CA HIS A 184 -17.62 13.61 2.83
C HIS A 184 -18.30 12.27 3.07
N ALA A 185 -18.19 11.33 2.14
CA ALA A 185 -18.72 9.99 2.31
C ALA A 185 -18.02 9.27 3.49
N PRO A 186 -18.76 8.45 4.26
CA PRO A 186 -18.19 7.70 5.37
C PRO A 186 -17.14 6.70 4.86
N ILE A 187 -15.99 6.66 5.53
CA ILE A 187 -14.90 5.72 5.26
C ILE A 187 -14.82 4.72 6.40
N GLU A 188 -14.95 3.46 6.04
CA GLU A 188 -14.93 2.32 6.97
C GLU A 188 -13.63 1.53 6.83
N ALA A 189 -13.22 0.87 7.91
CA ALA A 189 -12.11 -0.08 7.87
C ALA A 189 -12.46 -1.26 6.95
N ALA A 190 -11.63 -1.47 5.92
CA ALA A 190 -11.81 -2.52 4.93
C ALA A 190 -11.75 -3.94 5.54
N ASN A 191 -11.04 -4.10 6.66
CA ASN A 191 -11.00 -5.32 7.45
C ASN A 191 -10.59 -5.04 8.91
N ASN A 192 -10.65 -6.07 9.76
CA ASN A 192 -10.18 -6.00 11.15
C ASN A 192 -8.69 -5.68 11.21
N GLY A 193 -8.26 -4.90 12.19
CA GLY A 193 -6.84 -4.61 12.38
C GLY A 193 -6.57 -3.66 13.53
N ILE A 194 -5.35 -3.15 13.59
CA ILE A 194 -4.88 -2.16 14.56
C ILE A 194 -4.44 -0.92 13.81
N VAL A 195 -4.92 0.26 14.22
CA VAL A 195 -4.49 1.52 13.62
C VAL A 195 -3.04 1.80 14.03
N VAL A 196 -2.14 1.87 13.05
CA VAL A 196 -0.71 2.15 13.27
C VAL A 196 -0.32 3.58 12.91
N PHE A 197 -1.19 4.30 12.19
CA PHE A 197 -1.05 5.72 11.90
C PHE A 197 -2.42 6.38 11.76
N ALA A 198 -2.57 7.59 12.27
CA ALA A 198 -3.75 8.44 12.13
C ALA A 198 -3.33 9.91 12.25
N GLY A 199 -3.28 10.64 11.14
CA GLY A 199 -2.87 12.05 11.11
C GLY A 199 -2.52 12.57 9.72
N ALA A 200 -1.93 13.76 9.64
CA ALA A 200 -1.47 14.35 8.38
C ALA A 200 -0.19 13.68 7.86
N LEU A 201 -0.15 13.33 6.57
CA LEU A 201 0.97 12.64 5.92
C LEU A 201 1.22 13.22 4.51
N GLY A 202 1.86 14.39 4.46
CA GLY A 202 2.32 15.03 3.22
C GLY A 202 1.28 15.01 2.09
N ILE A 203 1.63 14.41 0.95
CA ILE A 203 0.74 14.37 -0.23
C ILE A 203 -0.55 13.58 0.01
N TYR A 204 -0.58 12.67 0.99
CA TYR A 204 -1.75 11.85 1.32
C TYR A 204 -2.75 12.60 2.21
N GLY A 205 -2.42 13.82 2.68
CA GLY A 205 -3.31 14.60 3.54
C GLY A 205 -3.56 13.90 4.88
N ASN A 206 -4.78 14.03 5.41
CA ASN A 206 -5.19 13.22 6.55
C ASN A 206 -5.31 11.77 6.11
N ALA A 207 -4.56 10.91 6.79
CA ALA A 207 -4.47 9.50 6.47
C ALA A 207 -4.57 8.60 7.70
N VAL A 208 -5.06 7.39 7.46
CA VAL A 208 -5.12 6.29 8.43
C VAL A 208 -4.41 5.09 7.83
N ILE A 209 -3.54 4.43 8.59
CA ILE A 209 -2.95 3.14 8.23
C ILE A 209 -3.41 2.10 9.25
N ILE A 210 -3.96 0.99 8.77
CA ILE A 210 -4.39 -0.15 9.58
C ILE A 210 -3.46 -1.33 9.28
N ASP A 211 -2.82 -1.87 10.32
CA ASP A 211 -2.14 -3.15 10.28
C ASP A 211 -3.15 -4.29 10.45
N HIS A 212 -3.18 -5.19 9.48
CA HIS A 212 -4.00 -6.40 9.47
C HIS A 212 -3.21 -7.63 9.93
N GLY A 213 -1.94 -7.44 10.30
CA GLY A 213 -1.04 -8.48 10.74
C GLY A 213 -0.35 -9.21 9.60
N GLN A 214 0.74 -9.89 9.94
CA GLN A 214 1.57 -10.68 9.02
C GLN A 214 2.09 -9.87 7.82
N GLY A 215 2.38 -8.59 8.03
CA GLY A 215 2.93 -7.67 7.04
C GLY A 215 1.89 -7.11 6.05
N LEU A 216 0.60 -7.30 6.30
CA LEU A 216 -0.49 -6.77 5.48
C LEU A 216 -1.07 -5.49 6.11
N SER A 217 -1.18 -4.41 5.34
CA SER A 217 -1.76 -3.15 5.80
C SER A 217 -2.71 -2.55 4.77
N SER A 218 -3.64 -1.70 5.23
CA SER A 218 -4.41 -0.80 4.36
C SER A 218 -4.14 0.66 4.71
N LEU A 219 -4.18 1.52 3.70
CA LEU A 219 -4.02 2.97 3.81
C LEU A 219 -5.27 3.67 3.25
N TYR A 220 -5.76 4.65 4.00
CA TYR A 220 -6.92 5.49 3.67
C TYR A 220 -6.46 6.94 3.71
N SER A 221 -6.55 7.66 2.60
CA SER A 221 -5.95 8.98 2.44
C SER A 221 -6.93 10.02 1.89
N HIS A 222 -6.50 11.28 1.91
CA HIS A 222 -7.27 12.47 1.53
C HIS A 222 -8.49 12.74 2.41
N LEU A 223 -8.52 12.21 3.63
CA LEU A 223 -9.68 12.32 4.51
C LEU A 223 -9.97 13.79 4.88
N SER A 224 -11.23 14.16 5.00
CA SER A 224 -11.63 15.45 5.58
C SER A 224 -11.51 15.43 7.09
N SER A 225 -11.80 14.29 7.71
CA SER A 225 -11.67 14.07 9.15
C SER A 225 -11.33 12.62 9.47
N ILE A 226 -10.65 12.41 10.59
CA ILE A 226 -10.25 11.10 11.11
C ILE A 226 -11.08 10.81 12.35
N ASN A 227 -11.72 9.64 12.39
CA ASN A 227 -12.58 9.19 13.49
C ASN A 227 -12.02 7.93 14.17
N THR A 228 -10.70 7.86 14.28
CA THR A 228 -9.97 6.78 14.95
C THR A 228 -8.63 7.28 15.48
N THR A 229 -7.93 6.49 16.28
CA THR A 229 -6.66 6.87 16.92
C THR A 229 -5.64 5.73 16.84
N VAL A 230 -4.36 6.08 16.87
CA VAL A 230 -3.26 5.11 16.87
C VAL A 230 -3.39 4.16 18.06
N GLY A 231 -3.18 2.86 17.83
CA GLY A 231 -3.32 1.78 18.80
C GLY A 231 -4.73 1.20 18.91
N LYS A 232 -5.76 1.86 18.35
CA LYS A 232 -7.13 1.35 18.38
C LYS A 232 -7.24 0.07 17.54
N THR A 233 -7.80 -0.99 18.12
CA THR A 233 -8.29 -2.13 17.34
C THR A 233 -9.60 -1.75 16.67
N VAL A 234 -9.69 -1.94 15.37
CA VAL A 234 -10.90 -1.66 14.58
C VAL A 234 -11.46 -2.93 13.97
N LYS A 235 -12.77 -2.98 13.82
CA LYS A 235 -13.47 -4.06 13.12
C LYS A 235 -13.72 -3.71 11.66
N LYS A 236 -13.84 -4.71 10.81
CA LYS A 236 -14.35 -4.55 9.44
C LYS A 236 -15.69 -3.80 9.48
N GLN A 237 -15.88 -2.83 8.59
CA GLN A 237 -17.04 -1.89 8.54
C GLN A 237 -17.06 -0.82 9.64
N GLU A 238 -16.08 -0.77 10.53
CA GLU A 238 -16.05 0.29 11.53
C GLU A 238 -15.69 1.63 10.87
N LEU A 239 -16.47 2.67 11.15
CA LEU A 239 -16.21 4.04 10.68
C LEU A 239 -14.87 4.54 11.22
N ILE A 240 -13.98 4.98 10.33
CA ILE A 240 -12.65 5.50 10.66
C ILE A 240 -12.42 6.94 10.21
N GLY A 241 -13.34 7.52 9.45
CA GLY A 241 -13.24 8.91 8.98
C GLY A 241 -14.21 9.20 7.84
N TYR A 242 -13.97 10.30 7.14
CA TYR A 242 -14.78 10.75 6.02
C TYR A 242 -13.88 11.17 4.85
N SER A 243 -14.31 10.90 3.62
CA SER A 243 -13.57 11.30 2.41
C SER A 243 -13.41 12.82 2.35
N GLY A 244 -12.47 13.29 1.54
CA GLY A 244 -12.19 14.71 1.45
C GLY A 244 -11.17 15.08 0.39
N LEU A 245 -10.59 16.26 0.56
CA LEU A 245 -9.66 16.91 -0.38
C LEU A 245 -8.30 17.24 0.29
N SER A 246 -7.98 16.66 1.44
CA SER A 246 -6.71 17.00 2.13
C SER A 246 -5.49 16.49 1.35
N GLY A 247 -4.36 17.20 1.43
CA GLY A 247 -3.15 16.87 0.67
C GLY A 247 -3.30 17.09 -0.84
N LEU A 248 -2.59 16.29 -1.64
CA LEU A 248 -2.50 16.44 -3.10
C LEU A 248 -3.68 15.78 -3.84
N ALA A 249 -4.91 16.15 -3.44
CA ALA A 249 -6.15 15.67 -4.04
C ALA A 249 -6.78 16.74 -4.95
N GLY A 250 -7.20 16.39 -6.16
CA GLY A 250 -7.87 17.31 -7.11
C GLY A 250 -9.39 17.45 -6.94
N GLY A 251 -10.00 16.59 -6.13
CA GLY A 251 -11.44 16.56 -5.81
C GLY A 251 -11.68 15.69 -4.57
N ASP A 252 -12.90 15.70 -4.02
CA ASP A 252 -13.24 14.80 -2.90
C ASP A 252 -13.20 13.33 -3.38
N HIS A 253 -12.31 12.54 -2.79
CA HIS A 253 -12.23 11.10 -3.00
C HIS A 253 -11.49 10.42 -1.85
N LEU A 254 -11.62 9.09 -1.78
CA LEU A 254 -10.73 8.23 -1.00
C LEU A 254 -9.60 7.75 -1.92
N HIS A 255 -8.35 7.98 -1.52
CA HIS A 255 -7.24 7.18 -2.02
C HIS A 255 -7.05 5.97 -1.11
N PHE A 256 -7.25 4.77 -1.65
CA PHE A 256 -7.15 3.50 -0.92
C PHE A 256 -5.99 2.65 -1.44
N SER A 257 -5.16 2.16 -0.53
CA SER A 257 -4.08 1.22 -0.87
C SER A 257 -4.08 -0.01 0.02
N ILE A 258 -3.58 -1.11 -0.53
CA ILE A 258 -3.11 -2.26 0.24
C ILE A 258 -1.58 -2.30 0.15
N LEU A 259 -0.94 -2.61 1.27
CA LEU A 259 0.51 -2.79 1.35
C LEU A 259 0.84 -4.18 1.88
N VAL A 260 1.86 -4.80 1.30
CA VAL A 260 2.42 -6.08 1.75
C VAL A 260 3.92 -5.90 1.94
N GLY A 261 4.41 -6.11 3.17
CA GLY A 261 5.80 -5.85 3.53
C GLY A 261 6.20 -4.38 3.34
N GLY A 262 5.24 -3.46 3.41
CA GLY A 262 5.41 -2.04 3.14
C GLY A 262 5.54 -1.65 1.66
N GLN A 263 5.29 -2.56 0.74
CA GLN A 263 5.17 -2.27 -0.70
C GLN A 263 3.71 -2.19 -1.12
N PHE A 264 3.37 -1.20 -1.92
CA PHE A 264 2.01 -1.06 -2.48
C PHE A 264 1.70 -2.22 -3.43
N VAL A 265 0.54 -2.85 -3.26
CA VAL A 265 0.03 -3.92 -4.12
C VAL A 265 -1.38 -3.59 -4.60
N ASN A 266 -1.86 -4.32 -5.60
CA ASN A 266 -3.15 -4.04 -6.23
C ASN A 266 -4.33 -4.29 -5.27
N PRO A 267 -5.09 -3.25 -4.85
CA PRO A 267 -6.22 -3.44 -3.94
C PRO A 267 -7.34 -4.32 -4.49
N GLN A 268 -7.51 -4.39 -5.82
CA GLN A 268 -8.56 -5.17 -6.45
C GLN A 268 -8.46 -6.67 -6.15
N GLU A 269 -7.25 -7.18 -5.94
CA GLU A 269 -7.00 -8.57 -5.56
C GLU A 269 -7.61 -8.91 -4.20
N TRP A 270 -7.59 -7.96 -3.28
CA TRP A 270 -8.09 -8.13 -1.91
C TRP A 270 -9.60 -7.88 -1.79
N TRP A 271 -10.19 -7.22 -2.78
CA TRP A 271 -11.64 -7.08 -2.92
C TRP A 271 -12.30 -8.30 -3.58
N ASP A 272 -11.51 -9.19 -4.19
CA ASP A 272 -12.02 -10.38 -4.87
C ASP A 272 -11.97 -11.62 -3.96
N PRO A 273 -13.12 -12.16 -3.50
CA PRO A 273 -13.16 -13.37 -2.69
C PRO A 273 -12.55 -14.59 -3.39
N HIS A 274 -12.68 -14.70 -4.72
CA HIS A 274 -12.10 -15.81 -5.47
C HIS A 274 -10.58 -15.72 -5.49
N TRP A 275 -10.04 -14.52 -5.72
CA TRP A 275 -8.59 -14.31 -5.67
C TRP A 275 -8.02 -14.66 -4.30
N ILE A 276 -8.64 -14.20 -3.20
CA ILE A 276 -8.20 -14.53 -1.84
C ILE A 276 -8.27 -16.04 -1.61
N ASN A 277 -9.35 -16.69 -2.04
CA ASN A 277 -9.49 -18.12 -1.88
C ASN A 277 -8.38 -18.91 -2.59
N ASP A 278 -8.11 -18.57 -3.86
CA ASP A 278 -7.14 -19.28 -4.69
C ASP A 278 -5.69 -18.96 -4.33
N ASN A 279 -5.41 -17.73 -3.88
CA ASN A 279 -4.05 -17.28 -3.62
C ASN A 279 -3.63 -17.36 -2.16
N VAL A 280 -4.58 -17.40 -1.22
CA VAL A 280 -4.32 -17.44 0.22
C VAL A 280 -4.96 -18.67 0.86
N ASN A 281 -6.30 -18.77 0.87
CA ASN A 281 -6.99 -19.75 1.73
C ASN A 281 -6.66 -21.21 1.35
N LYS A 282 -6.73 -21.57 0.06
CA LYS A 282 -6.38 -22.91 -0.42
C LYS A 282 -4.92 -23.28 -0.13
N LYS A 283 -4.05 -22.29 0.01
CA LYS A 283 -2.63 -22.46 0.34
C LYS A 283 -2.36 -22.42 1.85
N MET A 284 -3.39 -22.23 2.69
CA MET A 284 -3.30 -22.27 4.16
C MET A 284 -3.74 -23.62 4.74
N VAL A 285 -4.44 -24.42 3.94
CA VAL A 285 -4.86 -25.79 4.31
C VAL A 285 -3.69 -26.73 4.02
N PHE A 286 -3.01 -27.21 5.07
CA PHE A 286 -1.82 -28.07 5.00
C PHE A 286 -1.98 -29.34 5.80
#